data_AF-A0A8I2KIE6-F1
#
_entry.id   AF-A0A8I2KIE6-F1
#
_cell.length_a   1.000
_cell.length_b   1.000
_cell.length_c   1.000
_cell.angle_alpha   90.00
_cell.angle_beta   90.00
_cell.angle_gamma   90.00
#
_symmetry.space_group_name_H-M   'P 1'
#
loop_
_entity.id
_entity.type
_entity.pdbx_description
1 polymer ?
#
loop_
_entity_poly.entity_id
_entity_poly.type
_entity_poly.pdbx_seq_one_letter_code
_entity_poly.pdbx_strand_id
1 'polypeptide(L)'
;MNIDGYFEKLAKLVHHAKIVGLAIQELVEQRDQQLLVTLLSFRESMLTSEDENWLSGYLPIGFFAGWTRRERLAAFALTFEAQREWKRIEVRSLCEPYAKSQRLFKHAPHMFDEIRKRVNGRPDQELIDVLATTSIDGSEVYRAGNGYT
;
A
#
# COMPACT_ATOMS: atom_id res chain seq x y z
N MET A 1 5.80 3.40 24.01
CA MET A 1 5.40 2.43 22.96
C MET A 1 6.58 1.49 22.75
N ASN A 2 6.36 0.21 22.46
CA ASN A 2 7.42 -0.73 22.06
C ASN A 2 7.46 -0.85 20.52
N ILE A 3 8.41 -1.62 19.99
CA ILE A 3 8.60 -1.75 18.55
C ILE A 3 7.42 -2.45 17.85
N ASP A 4 6.82 -3.47 18.47
CA ASP A 4 5.66 -4.15 17.89
C ASP A 4 4.45 -3.22 17.79
N GLY A 5 4.17 -2.47 18.87
CA GLY A 5 3.11 -1.48 18.89
C GLY A 5 3.34 -0.32 17.91
N TYR A 6 4.60 -0.01 17.58
CA TYR A 6 4.93 0.95 16.53
C TYR A 6 4.50 0.43 15.16
N PHE A 7 4.89 -0.79 14.78
CA PHE A 7 4.54 -1.36 13.48
C PHE A 7 3.03 -1.64 13.33
N GLU A 8 2.34 -2.03 14.41
CA GLU A 8 0.88 -2.14 14.38
C GLU A 8 0.20 -0.80 14.09
N LYS A 9 0.67 0.29 14.71
CA LYS A 9 0.14 1.64 14.44
C LYS A 9 0.55 2.16 13.07
N LEU A 10 1.74 1.80 12.58
CA LEU A 10 2.19 2.13 11.23
C LEU A 10 1.27 1.49 10.17
N ALA A 11 0.90 0.22 10.35
CA ALA A 11 -0.06 -0.44 9.47
C ALA A 11 -1.44 0.24 9.49
N LYS A 12 -1.90 0.69 10.67
CA LYS A 12 -3.13 1.48 10.81
C LYS A 12 -3.05 2.83 10.08
N LEU A 13 -1.90 3.51 10.15
CA LEU A 13 -1.64 4.75 9.41
C LEU A 13 -1.78 4.54 7.91
N VAL A 14 -1.14 3.49 7.38
CA VAL A 14 -1.20 3.13 5.96
C VAL A 14 -2.63 2.81 5.52
N HIS A 15 -3.35 2.03 6.32
CA HIS A 15 -4.75 1.72 6.04
C HIS A 15 -5.61 2.97 6.01
N HIS A 16 -5.41 3.88 6.97
CA HIS A 16 -6.12 5.14 7.03
C HIS A 16 -5.81 6.03 5.81
N ALA A 17 -4.54 6.19 5.44
CA ALA A 17 -4.12 6.94 4.25
C ALA A 17 -4.80 6.42 2.97
N LYS A 18 -4.92 5.10 2.82
CA LYS A 18 -5.62 4.46 1.70
C LYS A 18 -7.13 4.76 1.70
N ILE A 19 -7.78 4.79 2.87
CA ILE A 19 -9.20 5.13 2.99
C ILE A 19 -9.45 6.57 2.58
N VAL A 20 -8.61 7.51 3.02
CA VAL A 20 -8.79 8.95 2.75
C VAL A 20 -8.20 9.39 1.42
N GLY A 21 -7.46 8.51 0.73
CA GLY A 21 -6.86 8.80 -0.59
C GLY A 21 -5.72 9.82 -0.54
N LEU A 22 -5.00 9.91 0.57
CA LEU A 22 -3.87 10.84 0.75
C LEU A 22 -2.53 10.11 0.66
N ALA A 23 -1.51 10.82 0.15
CA ALA A 23 -0.15 10.32 0.22
C ALA A 23 0.36 10.37 1.68
N ILE A 24 1.25 9.45 2.03
CA ILE A 24 1.75 9.32 3.41
C ILE A 24 2.38 10.63 3.91
N GLN A 25 3.21 11.29 3.09
CA GLN A 25 3.87 12.53 3.49
C GLN A 25 2.87 13.66 3.76
N GLU A 26 1.79 13.75 2.98
CA GLU A 26 0.73 14.77 3.18
C GLU A 26 0.02 14.52 4.51
N LEU A 27 -0.23 13.25 4.81
CA LEU A 27 -0.88 12.86 6.05
C LEU A 27 0.02 13.12 7.27
N VAL A 28 1.32 12.83 7.17
CA VAL A 28 2.31 13.16 8.22
C VAL A 28 2.42 14.67 8.42
N GLU A 29 2.42 15.45 7.34
CA GLU A 29 2.57 16.91 7.38
C GLU A 29 1.42 17.61 8.09
N GLN A 30 0.20 17.07 8.01
CA GLN A 30 -0.98 17.62 8.69
C GLN A 30 -0.84 17.63 10.22
N ARG A 31 0.02 16.78 10.82
CA ARG A 31 0.15 16.56 12.28
C ARG A 31 -1.16 16.19 13.01
N ASP A 32 -2.28 16.05 12.31
CA ASP A 32 -3.60 16.19 12.92
C ASP A 32 -4.25 14.85 13.31
N GLN A 33 -3.45 13.96 13.90
CA GLN A 33 -3.93 12.67 14.41
C GLN A 33 -3.16 12.26 15.65
N GLN A 34 -3.87 11.87 16.71
CA GLN A 34 -3.24 11.35 17.93
C GLN A 34 -2.34 10.12 17.64
N LEU A 35 -2.62 9.40 16.56
CA LEU A 35 -1.81 8.31 16.05
C LEU A 35 -0.44 8.79 15.50
N LEU A 36 -0.43 9.89 14.71
CA LEU A 36 0.79 10.46 14.13
C LEU A 36 1.75 11.01 15.19
N VAL A 37 1.23 11.77 16.16
CA VAL A 37 2.05 12.35 17.24
C VAL A 37 2.78 11.24 18.00
N THR A 38 2.08 10.13 18.29
CA THR A 38 2.67 9.00 19.00
C THR A 38 3.74 8.28 18.17
N LEU A 39 3.50 8.11 16.86
CA LEU A 39 4.45 7.47 15.94
C LEU A 39 5.71 8.33 15.76
N LEU A 40 5.53 9.64 15.51
CA LEU A 40 6.63 10.60 15.33
C LEU A 40 7.50 10.70 16.59
N SER A 41 6.88 10.89 17.76
CA SER A 41 7.61 11.00 19.02
C SER A 41 8.42 9.74 19.33
N PHE A 42 7.83 8.56 19.10
CA PHE A 42 8.57 7.30 19.25
C PHE A 42 9.72 7.19 18.25
N ARG A 43 9.47 7.47 16.96
CA ARG A 43 10.50 7.34 15.92
C ARG A 43 11.66 8.33 16.13
N GLU A 44 11.36 9.54 16.59
CA GLU A 44 12.33 10.56 16.93
C GLU A 44 13.25 10.14 18.10
N SER A 45 12.68 9.46 19.11
CA SER A 45 13.46 8.91 20.23
C SER A 45 14.40 7.78 19.82
N MET A 46 14.13 7.14 18.67
CA MET A 46 14.89 6.00 18.13
C MET A 46 15.81 6.39 16.97
N LEU A 47 15.95 7.69 16.67
CA LEU A 47 16.86 8.15 15.61
C LEU A 47 18.32 7.78 15.93
N THR A 48 18.98 7.16 14.96
CA THR A 48 20.39 6.79 15.02
C THR A 48 21.25 7.71 14.15
N SER A 49 22.58 7.62 14.28
CA SER A 49 23.50 8.32 13.38
C SER A 49 23.39 7.83 11.92
N GLU A 50 23.05 6.57 11.71
CA GLU A 50 22.78 6.01 10.37
C GLU A 50 21.54 6.64 9.74
N ASP A 51 20.48 6.82 10.53
CA ASP A 51 19.29 7.55 10.10
C ASP A 51 19.66 8.97 9.68
N GLU A 52 20.44 9.69 10.49
CA GLU A 52 20.86 11.06 10.16
C GLU A 52 21.64 11.13 8.85
N ASN A 53 22.59 10.21 8.64
CA ASN A 53 23.40 10.17 7.43
C ASN A 53 22.53 9.91 6.19
N TRP A 54 21.65 8.90 6.27
CA TRP A 54 20.77 8.53 5.16
C TRP A 54 19.71 9.60 4.85
N LEU A 55 19.11 10.19 5.90
CA LEU A 55 17.97 11.08 5.76
C LEU A 55 18.35 12.56 5.57
N SER A 56 19.59 12.94 5.91
CA SER A 56 20.06 14.33 5.77
C SER A 56 19.91 14.87 4.35
N GLY A 57 20.08 14.03 3.33
CA GLY A 57 19.90 14.39 1.93
C GLY A 57 18.48 14.82 1.55
N TYR A 58 17.47 14.50 2.36
CA TYR A 58 16.07 14.88 2.12
C TYR A 58 15.67 16.18 2.81
N LEU A 59 16.46 16.68 3.77
CA LEU A 59 16.21 17.95 4.46
C LEU A 59 16.09 19.17 3.52
N PRO A 60 16.79 19.25 2.37
CA PRO A 60 16.62 20.34 1.42
C PRO A 60 15.30 20.35 0.65
N ILE A 61 14.54 19.23 0.62
CA ILE A 61 13.37 19.03 -0.28
C ILE A 61 12.13 19.85 0.16
N GLY A 62 12.22 20.63 1.23
CA GLY A 62 11.17 21.59 1.64
C GLY A 62 9.95 20.99 2.36
N PHE A 63 9.80 19.68 2.40
CA PHE A 63 8.75 19.02 3.21
C PHE A 63 8.92 19.26 4.71
N PHE A 64 7.79 19.28 5.42
CA PHE A 64 7.73 19.45 6.87
C PHE A 64 8.32 20.80 7.31
N ALA A 65 7.94 21.86 6.60
CA ALA A 65 8.41 23.22 6.88
C ALA A 65 8.00 23.67 8.29
N GLY A 66 8.88 24.38 8.98
CA GLY A 66 8.66 24.84 10.36
C GLY A 66 8.93 23.79 11.44
N TRP A 67 9.23 22.55 11.08
CA TRP A 67 9.63 21.51 12.03
C TRP A 67 11.14 21.59 12.29
N THR A 68 11.57 21.20 13.48
CA THR A 68 12.99 21.11 13.82
C THR A 68 13.68 20.06 12.96
N ARG A 69 15.00 20.17 12.80
CA ARG A 69 15.79 19.18 12.03
C ARG A 69 15.49 17.74 12.46
N ARG A 70 15.42 17.49 13.77
CA ARG A 70 15.22 16.15 14.33
C ARG A 70 13.81 15.62 14.05
N GLU A 71 12.78 16.45 14.22
CA GLU A 71 11.40 16.10 13.85
C GLU A 71 11.27 15.81 12.35
N ARG A 72 11.95 16.58 11.48
CA ARG A 72 11.94 16.35 10.03
C ARG A 72 12.56 15.01 9.66
N LEU A 73 13.69 14.65 10.28
CA LEU A 73 14.31 13.34 10.08
C LEU A 73 13.37 12.22 10.52
N ALA A 74 12.74 12.33 11.69
CA ALA A 74 11.75 11.36 12.16
C ALA A 74 10.56 11.24 11.20
N ALA A 75 10.08 12.36 10.66
CA ALA A 75 8.98 12.40 9.68
C ALA A 75 9.34 11.71 8.37
N PHE A 76 10.54 11.95 7.83
CA PHE A 76 11.01 11.24 6.65
C PHE A 76 11.16 9.74 6.91
N ALA A 77 11.76 9.36 8.04
CA ALA A 77 11.88 7.95 8.42
C ALA A 77 10.51 7.26 8.47
N LEU A 78 9.56 7.86 9.20
CA LEU A 78 8.19 7.38 9.31
C LEU A 78 7.52 7.27 7.93
N THR A 79 7.69 8.28 7.08
CA THR A 79 7.11 8.30 5.73
C THR A 79 7.62 7.13 4.89
N PHE A 80 8.93 6.91 4.86
CA PHE A 80 9.52 5.82 4.08
C PHE A 80 9.17 4.44 4.64
N GLU A 81 9.09 4.29 5.96
CA GLU A 81 8.67 3.05 6.60
C GLU A 81 7.20 2.73 6.29
N ALA A 82 6.31 3.72 6.38
CA ALA A 82 4.91 3.58 6.00
C ALA A 82 4.74 3.27 4.50
N GLN A 83 5.52 3.90 3.62
CA GLN A 83 5.51 3.57 2.19
C GLN A 83 5.98 2.13 1.92
N ARG A 84 6.98 1.63 2.65
CA ARG A 84 7.40 0.22 2.54
C ARG A 84 6.30 -0.73 3.00
N GLU A 85 5.63 -0.42 4.11
CA GLU A 85 4.53 -1.24 4.60
C GLU A 85 3.33 -1.20 3.64
N TRP A 86 3.03 -0.05 3.04
CA TRP A 86 2.05 0.06 1.96
C TRP A 86 2.39 -0.89 0.81
N LYS A 87 3.61 -0.81 0.29
CA LYS A 87 4.04 -1.65 -0.84
C LYS A 87 3.99 -3.14 -0.49
N ARG A 88 4.34 -3.51 0.74
CA ARG A 88 4.24 -4.88 1.24
C ARG A 88 2.78 -5.37 1.25
N ILE A 89 1.84 -4.54 1.70
CA ILE A 89 0.40 -4.85 1.69
C ILE A 89 -0.10 -5.00 0.25
N GLU A 90 0.27 -4.11 -0.65
CA GLU A 90 -0.12 -4.20 -2.06
C GLU A 90 0.42 -5.45 -2.73
N VAL A 91 1.71 -5.73 -2.61
CA VAL A 91 2.32 -6.94 -3.19
C VAL A 91 1.66 -8.19 -2.63
N ARG A 92 1.37 -8.23 -1.32
CA ARG A 92 0.62 -9.35 -0.73
C ARG A 92 -0.75 -9.50 -1.37
N SER A 93 -1.48 -8.40 -1.57
CA SER A 93 -2.81 -8.42 -2.17
C SER A 93 -2.80 -8.88 -3.63
N LEU A 94 -1.73 -8.61 -4.38
CA LEU A 94 -1.55 -9.11 -5.75
C LEU A 94 -1.31 -10.62 -5.81
N CYS A 95 -0.86 -11.23 -4.71
CA CYS A 95 -0.65 -12.66 -4.60
C CYS A 95 -1.84 -13.41 -3.99
N GLU A 96 -2.93 -12.71 -3.62
CA GLU A 96 -4.11 -13.36 -3.06
C GLU A 96 -4.86 -14.12 -4.16
N PRO A 97 -5.29 -15.38 -3.90
CA PRO A 97 -6.12 -16.11 -4.85
C PRO A 97 -7.40 -15.35 -5.19
N TYR A 98 -7.85 -15.51 -6.42
CA TYR A 98 -9.09 -14.93 -6.89
C TYR A 98 -10.28 -15.36 -6.03
N ALA A 99 -11.07 -14.37 -5.64
CA ALA A 99 -12.28 -14.54 -4.84
C ALA A 99 -13.44 -13.80 -5.47
N LYS A 100 -14.65 -14.39 -5.45
CA LYS A 100 -15.88 -13.78 -6.00
C LYS A 100 -16.18 -12.37 -5.47
N SER A 101 -15.65 -12.02 -4.31
CA SER A 101 -15.80 -10.70 -3.68
C SER A 101 -14.94 -9.60 -4.32
N GLN A 102 -13.92 -9.95 -5.11
CA GLN A 102 -13.05 -8.98 -5.77
C GLN A 102 -13.82 -8.19 -6.82
N ARG A 103 -13.38 -6.95 -7.06
CA ARG A 103 -14.10 -5.97 -7.89
C ARG A 103 -14.34 -6.47 -9.32
N LEU A 104 -13.36 -7.16 -9.92
CA LEU A 104 -13.48 -7.77 -11.25
C LEU A 104 -14.71 -8.66 -11.34
N PHE A 105 -14.85 -9.63 -10.42
CA PHE A 105 -15.94 -10.61 -10.43
C PHE A 105 -17.28 -10.04 -9.94
N LYS A 106 -17.30 -8.91 -9.23
CA LYS A 106 -18.55 -8.18 -8.96
C LYS A 106 -19.15 -7.58 -10.23
N HIS A 107 -18.32 -7.11 -11.17
CA HIS A 107 -18.77 -6.49 -12.41
C HIS A 107 -18.87 -7.48 -13.58
N ALA A 108 -18.11 -8.59 -13.53
CA ALA A 108 -18.19 -9.70 -14.48
C ALA A 108 -18.23 -11.05 -13.75
N PRO A 109 -19.36 -11.47 -13.16
CA PRO A 109 -19.44 -12.69 -12.34
C PRO A 109 -19.08 -13.98 -13.09
N HIS A 110 -19.44 -14.06 -14.38
CA HIS A 110 -19.17 -15.22 -15.23
C HIS A 110 -17.67 -15.53 -15.35
N MET A 111 -16.81 -14.51 -15.25
CA MET A 111 -15.35 -14.68 -15.30
C MET A 111 -14.80 -15.55 -14.18
N PHE A 112 -15.50 -15.66 -13.04
CA PHE A 112 -15.06 -16.53 -11.97
C PHE A 112 -15.21 -18.01 -12.33
N ASP A 113 -16.17 -18.34 -13.20
CA ASP A 113 -16.39 -19.71 -13.66
C ASP A 113 -15.36 -20.12 -14.74
N GLU A 114 -14.72 -19.13 -15.36
CA GLU A 114 -13.64 -19.25 -16.35
C GLU A 114 -12.23 -19.30 -15.71
N ILE A 115 -12.15 -19.41 -14.38
CA ILE A 115 -10.88 -19.66 -13.69
C ILE A 115 -10.35 -21.04 -14.08
N ARG A 116 -9.07 -21.10 -14.45
CA ARG A 116 -8.36 -22.31 -14.86
C ARG A 116 -8.52 -23.41 -13.81
N LYS A 117 -8.84 -24.61 -14.28
CA LYS A 117 -8.94 -25.81 -13.43
C LYS A 117 -7.62 -26.57 -13.44
N ARG A 118 -7.20 -27.04 -12.27
CA ARG A 118 -6.10 -28.01 -12.12
C ARG A 118 -6.53 -29.37 -12.70
N VAL A 119 -5.57 -30.28 -12.85
CA VAL A 119 -5.81 -31.65 -13.36
C VAL A 119 -6.90 -32.40 -12.58
N ASN A 120 -7.09 -32.09 -11.30
CA ASN A 120 -8.13 -32.67 -10.45
C ASN A 120 -9.52 -32.01 -10.61
N GLY A 121 -9.69 -31.12 -11.59
CA GLY A 121 -10.94 -30.42 -11.89
C GLY A 121 -11.27 -29.25 -10.96
N ARG A 122 -10.46 -28.97 -9.94
CA ARG A 122 -10.68 -27.82 -9.03
C ARG A 122 -10.09 -26.53 -9.63
N PRO A 123 -10.75 -25.38 -9.50
CA PRO A 123 -10.16 -24.09 -9.91
C PRO A 123 -8.89 -23.83 -9.10
N ASP A 124 -7.83 -23.34 -9.75
CA ASP A 124 -6.61 -22.91 -9.06
C ASP A 124 -6.75 -21.54 -8.39
N GLN A 125 -7.77 -20.76 -8.78
CA GLN A 125 -8.02 -19.41 -8.28
C GLN A 125 -6.86 -18.46 -8.57
N GLU A 126 -6.10 -18.70 -9.64
CA GLU A 126 -4.89 -17.92 -9.94
C GLU A 126 -4.90 -17.39 -11.38
N LEU A 127 -5.37 -18.18 -12.35
CA LEU A 127 -5.41 -17.79 -13.76
C LEU A 127 -6.82 -17.85 -14.32
N ILE A 128 -7.14 -16.87 -15.15
CA ILE A 128 -8.38 -16.84 -15.93
C ILE A 128 -8.07 -17.42 -17.32
N ASP A 129 -8.97 -18.22 -17.87
CA ASP A 129 -8.86 -18.69 -19.25
C ASP A 129 -8.85 -17.49 -20.21
N VAL A 130 -7.78 -17.35 -20.99
CA VAL A 130 -7.60 -16.23 -21.92
C VAL A 130 -8.74 -16.15 -22.95
N LEU A 131 -9.34 -17.30 -23.30
CA LEU A 131 -10.47 -17.36 -24.22
C LEU A 131 -11.74 -16.70 -23.69
N ALA A 132 -11.85 -16.50 -22.37
CA ALA A 132 -12.94 -15.75 -21.75
C ALA A 132 -12.80 -14.22 -21.92
N THR A 133 -11.71 -13.76 -22.53
CA THR A 133 -11.37 -12.35 -22.65
C THR A 133 -11.04 -11.95 -24.08
N THR A 134 -11.23 -10.68 -24.43
CA THR A 134 -10.86 -10.14 -25.74
C THR A 134 -9.97 -8.91 -25.55
N SER A 135 -8.80 -8.88 -26.19
CA SER A 135 -7.92 -7.70 -26.17
C SER A 135 -8.63 -6.51 -26.79
N ILE A 136 -8.46 -5.34 -26.18
CA ILE A 136 -8.96 -4.08 -26.71
C ILE A 136 -7.86 -3.48 -27.59
N ASP A 137 -8.04 -3.53 -28.91
CA ASP A 137 -7.25 -2.83 -29.94
C ASP A 137 -5.78 -2.53 -29.58
N GLY A 138 -4.99 -3.59 -29.37
CA GLY A 138 -3.54 -3.48 -29.14
C GLY A 138 -3.12 -3.01 -27.75
N SER A 139 -4.05 -2.93 -26.79
CA SER A 139 -3.75 -2.67 -25.39
C SER A 139 -3.52 -3.95 -24.59
N GLU A 140 -2.85 -3.79 -23.45
CA GLU A 140 -2.71 -4.82 -22.42
C GLU A 140 -4.01 -5.05 -21.62
N VAL A 141 -5.07 -4.29 -21.93
CA VAL A 141 -6.37 -4.40 -21.27
C VAL A 141 -7.26 -5.39 -22.03
N TYR A 142 -7.86 -6.30 -21.28
CA TYR A 142 -8.79 -7.27 -21.84
C TYR A 142 -10.22 -6.99 -21.38
N ARG A 143 -11.18 -7.07 -22.31
CA ARG A 143 -12.61 -6.92 -22.04
C ARG A 143 -13.24 -8.30 -21.81
N ALA A 144 -14.04 -8.39 -20.75
CA ALA A 144 -14.92 -9.52 -20.46
C ALA A 144 -16.33 -9.01 -20.15
N GLY A 145 -17.22 -9.03 -21.15
CA GLY A 145 -18.53 -8.36 -21.07
C GLY A 145 -18.39 -6.86 -20.79
N ASN A 146 -18.92 -6.40 -19.64
CA ASN A 146 -18.79 -5.02 -19.15
C ASN A 146 -17.60 -4.81 -18.18
N GLY A 147 -16.81 -5.86 -17.90
CA GLY A 147 -15.64 -5.81 -17.03
C GLY A 147 -14.33 -5.72 -17.81
N TYR A 148 -13.27 -5.28 -17.12
CA TYR A 148 -11.92 -5.15 -17.65
C TYR A 148 -10.91 -5.76 -16.68
N THR A 149 -9.92 -6.47 -17.22
CA THR A 149 -8.77 -7.00 -16.47
C THR A 149 -7.46 -6.58 -17.10
#